data_AF-A0A957P849-F1
#
_entry.id   AF-A0A957P849-F1
#
_cell.length_a   1.000
_cell.length_b   1.000
_cell.length_c   1.000
_cell.angle_alpha   90.00
_cell.angle_beta   90.00
_cell.angle_gamma   90.00
#
_symmetry.space_group_name_H-M   'P 1'
#
loop_
_entity.id
_entity.type
_entity.pdbx_description
1 polymer ?
#
loop_
_entity_poly.entity_id
_entity_poly.type
_entity_poly.pdbx_seq_one_letter_code
_entity_poly.pdbx_strand_id
1 'polypeptide(L)'
;AGAFHAVVATLLSTGHRLIIDDVANGISEVQIWLDELRHYAICTVGVVCALDELIKREATRGDRKTGSAAEQFYRVHTGVNYDLMVDTTHHTATQCANKIVEHIKHLSLV
;
A
#
# COMPACT_ATOMS: atom_id res chain seq x y z
N ALA A 1 4.33 9.23 -12.78
CA ALA A 1 4.86 8.90 -11.45
C ALA A 1 6.25 9.47 -11.14
N GLY A 2 7.12 9.77 -12.13
CA GLY A 2 8.53 10.14 -11.86
C GLY A 2 8.80 11.26 -10.83
N ALA A 3 7.98 12.30 -10.75
CA ALA A 3 8.15 13.34 -9.73
C ALA A 3 7.90 12.84 -8.30
N PHE A 4 6.92 11.95 -8.11
CA PHE A 4 6.61 11.37 -6.81
C PHE A 4 7.75 10.46 -6.33
N HIS A 5 8.26 9.61 -7.22
CA HIS A 5 9.39 8.72 -6.95
C HIS A 5 10.66 9.53 -6.60
N ALA A 6 10.93 10.61 -7.32
CA ALA A 6 12.07 11.50 -7.04
C ALA A 6 11.97 12.16 -5.65
N VAL A 7 10.76 12.57 -5.24
CA VAL A 7 10.52 13.12 -3.89
C VAL A 7 10.76 12.06 -2.82
N VAL A 8 10.23 10.85 -3.00
CA VAL A 8 10.46 9.73 -2.08
C VAL A 8 11.96 9.44 -1.92
N ALA A 9 12.68 9.30 -3.03
CA ALA A 9 14.13 9.04 -3.00
C ALA A 9 14.91 10.17 -2.30
N THR A 10 14.51 11.43 -2.49
CA THR A 10 15.14 12.59 -1.84
C THR A 10 14.90 12.57 -0.32
N LEU A 11 13.68 12.27 0.11
CA LEU A 11 13.35 12.21 1.54
C LEU A 11 14.07 11.03 2.23
N LEU A 12 14.15 9.86 1.60
CA LEU A 12 14.89 8.72 2.13
C LEU A 12 16.40 8.98 2.20
N SER A 13 17.00 9.55 1.16
CA SER A 13 18.43 9.89 1.15
C SER A 13 18.83 10.96 2.17
N THR A 14 17.87 11.75 2.66
CA THR A 14 18.08 12.72 3.74
C THR A 14 17.78 12.14 5.14
N GLY A 15 17.54 10.84 5.25
CA GLY A 15 17.40 10.13 6.52
C GLY A 15 15.97 10.09 7.10
N HIS A 16 14.95 10.49 6.32
CA HIS A 16 13.57 10.40 6.77
C HIS A 16 13.03 8.97 6.64
N ARG A 17 12.15 8.57 7.57
CA ARG A 17 11.34 7.35 7.45
C ARG A 17 10.00 7.71 6.82
N LEU A 18 9.57 6.91 5.84
CA LEU A 18 8.37 7.21 5.05
C LEU A 18 7.35 6.07 5.14
N ILE A 19 6.08 6.46 5.05
CA ILE A 19 4.97 5.57 4.68
C ILE A 19 4.51 6.04 3.30
N ILE A 20 4.44 5.11 2.36
CA ILE A 20 4.05 5.37 0.97
C ILE A 20 2.75 4.61 0.72
N ASP A 21 1.67 5.33 0.46
CA ASP A 21 0.39 4.76 0.02
C ASP A 21 0.28 5.00 -1.50
N ASP A 22 0.18 3.92 -2.26
CA ASP A 22 0.14 3.95 -3.72
C ASP A 22 -0.84 2.92 -4.28
N VAL A 23 -1.49 3.27 -5.38
CA VAL A 23 -2.42 2.40 -6.12
C VAL A 23 -1.66 1.75 -7.27
N ALA A 24 -0.78 0.81 -6.94
CA ALA A 24 0.11 0.15 -7.90
C ALA A 24 -0.64 -0.74 -8.90
N ASN A 25 -0.10 -0.88 -10.11
CA ASN A 25 -0.57 -1.77 -11.15
C ASN A 25 -0.02 -3.20 -11.01
N GLY A 26 -0.33 -3.83 -9.89
CA GLY A 26 0.17 -5.16 -9.55
C GLY A 26 1.69 -5.19 -9.49
N ILE A 27 2.27 -6.37 -9.73
CA ILE A 27 3.71 -6.59 -9.61
C ILE A 27 4.54 -5.67 -10.52
N SER A 28 4.00 -5.25 -11.66
CA SER A 28 4.73 -4.42 -12.62
C SER A 28 5.18 -3.07 -12.04
N GLU A 29 4.33 -2.42 -11.25
CA GLU A 29 4.66 -1.14 -10.59
C GLU A 29 5.28 -1.35 -9.21
N VAL A 30 4.88 -2.39 -8.47
CA VAL A 30 5.52 -2.70 -7.19
C VAL A 30 7.00 -3.03 -7.38
N GLN A 31 7.38 -3.72 -8.46
CA GLN A 31 8.78 -4.01 -8.75
C GLN A 31 9.61 -2.75 -9.00
N ILE A 32 9.03 -1.71 -9.61
CA ILE A 32 9.72 -0.42 -9.80
C ILE A 32 10.09 0.17 -8.43
N TRP A 33 9.15 0.17 -7.49
CA TRP A 33 9.44 0.61 -6.12
C TRP A 33 10.52 -0.24 -5.45
N LEU A 34 10.45 -1.57 -5.57
CA LEU A 34 11.44 -2.47 -4.98
C LEU A 34 12.85 -2.24 -5.56
N ASP A 35 12.96 -2.02 -6.86
CA ASP A 35 14.24 -1.77 -7.53
C ASP A 35 14.84 -0.42 -7.15
N GLU A 36 14.01 0.63 -7.11
CA GLU A 36 14.43 1.98 -6.72
C GLU A 36 14.85 2.06 -5.25
N LEU A 37 14.12 1.35 -4.38
CA LEU A 37 14.32 1.40 -2.94
C LEU A 37 15.23 0.28 -2.40
N ARG A 38 15.80 -0.57 -3.26
CA ARG A 38 16.56 -1.79 -2.88
C ARG A 38 17.67 -1.63 -1.85
N HIS A 39 18.18 -0.42 -1.64
CA HIS A 39 19.23 -0.10 -0.67
C HIS A 39 18.70 0.37 0.69
N TYR A 40 17.38 0.51 0.80
CA TYR A 40 16.68 0.86 2.02
C TYR A 40 16.01 -0.37 2.61
N ALA A 41 15.72 -0.28 3.89
CA ALA A 41 14.96 -1.30 4.58
C ALA A 41 13.46 -1.04 4.31
N ILE A 42 12.81 -1.96 3.59
CA ILE A 42 11.43 -1.82 3.10
C ILE A 42 10.56 -2.87 3.78
N CYS A 43 9.31 -2.51 4.07
CA CYS A 43 8.23 -3.43 4.40
C CYS A 43 7.08 -3.18 3.43
N THR A 44 6.75 -4.15 2.60
CA THR A 44 5.62 -4.10 1.67
C THR A 44 4.34 -4.57 2.35
N VAL A 45 3.29 -3.76 2.28
CA VAL A 45 2.01 -4.06 2.92
C VAL A 45 0.88 -4.04 1.89
N GLY A 46 0.18 -5.15 1.75
CA GLY A 46 -1.05 -5.22 0.96
C GLY A 46 -2.26 -4.91 1.82
N VAL A 47 -3.05 -3.92 1.42
CA VAL A 47 -4.29 -3.53 2.11
C VAL A 47 -5.48 -4.05 1.31
N VAL A 48 -6.14 -5.10 1.80
CA VAL A 48 -7.28 -5.73 1.14
C VAL A 48 -8.60 -5.38 1.79
N CYS A 49 -9.67 -5.51 1.02
CA CYS A 49 -11.05 -5.31 1.44
C CYS A 49 -11.96 -6.12 0.52
N ALA A 50 -13.05 -6.68 1.05
CA ALA A 50 -14.04 -7.36 0.25
C ALA A 50 -14.64 -6.40 -0.79
N LEU A 51 -14.89 -6.93 -1.99
CA LEU A 51 -15.35 -6.14 -3.14
C LEU A 51 -16.67 -5.43 -2.87
N ASP A 52 -17.63 -6.09 -2.21
CA ASP A 52 -18.92 -5.50 -1.90
C ASP A 52 -18.78 -4.33 -0.91
N GLU A 53 -17.88 -4.44 0.06
CA GLU A 53 -17.57 -3.37 1.00
C GLU A 53 -16.83 -2.20 0.32
N LEU A 54 -15.90 -2.49 -0.60
CA LEU A 54 -15.24 -1.47 -1.42
C LEU A 54 -16.24 -0.64 -2.23
N ILE A 55 -17.22 -1.30 -2.87
CA ILE A 55 -18.26 -0.64 -3.66
C ILE A 55 -19.16 0.22 -2.75
N LYS A 56 -19.56 -0.29 -1.58
CA LYS A 56 -20.34 0.48 -0.59
C LYS A 56 -19.60 1.74 -0.13
N ARG A 57 -18.30 1.61 0.19
CA ARG A 57 -17.45 2.74 0.62
C ARG A 57 -17.23 3.76 -0.49
N GLU A 58 -17.02 3.31 -1.73
CA GLU A 58 -16.90 4.21 -2.89
C GLU A 58 -18.17 5.06 -3.06
N ALA A 59 -19.35 4.43 -3.03
CA ALA A 59 -20.63 5.11 -3.14
C ALA A 59 -20.83 6.16 -2.02
N THR A 60 -20.35 5.87 -0.81
CA THR A 60 -20.48 6.77 0.35
C THR A 60 -19.53 7.97 0.28
N ARG A 61 -18.35 7.84 -0.34
CA ARG A 61 -17.37 8.94 -0.44
C ARG A 61 -17.81 10.07 -1.38
N GLY A 62 -18.50 9.73 -2.47
CA GLY A 62 -19.10 10.70 -3.39
C GLY A 62 -18.12 11.51 -4.27
N ASP A 63 -16.82 11.48 -3.99
CA ASP A 63 -15.76 12.19 -4.73
C ASP A 63 -15.02 11.30 -5.75
N ARG A 64 -15.32 10.00 -5.79
CA ARG A 64 -14.66 9.02 -6.67
C ARG A 64 -15.51 8.69 -7.90
N LYS A 65 -14.82 8.40 -9.00
CA LYS A 65 -15.44 7.81 -10.19
C LYS A 65 -15.98 6.43 -9.84
N THR A 66 -17.30 6.26 -9.92
CA THR A 66 -17.96 4.98 -9.69
C THR A 66 -17.35 3.87 -10.53
N GLY A 67 -17.11 2.72 -9.91
CA GLY A 67 -16.48 1.54 -10.50
C GLY A 67 -14.95 1.50 -10.35
N SER A 68 -14.31 2.56 -9.87
CA SER A 68 -12.86 2.58 -9.64
C SER A 68 -12.42 1.56 -8.60
N ALA A 69 -13.19 1.38 -7.53
CA ALA A 69 -12.86 0.44 -6.47
C ALA A 69 -12.92 -1.02 -6.96
N ALA A 70 -13.91 -1.35 -7.80
CA ALA A 70 -14.04 -2.69 -8.39
C ALA A 70 -12.92 -2.98 -9.40
N GLU A 71 -12.56 -2.01 -10.23
CA GLU A 71 -11.43 -2.11 -11.16
C GLU A 71 -10.12 -2.38 -10.41
N GLN A 72 -9.85 -1.58 -9.37
CA GLN A 72 -8.64 -1.69 -8.58
C GLN A 72 -8.56 -3.04 -7.85
N PHE A 73 -9.68 -3.53 -7.29
CA PHE A 73 -9.75 -4.82 -6.60
C PHE A 73 -9.13 -5.97 -7.41
N TYR A 74 -9.41 -6.04 -8.70
CA TYR A 74 -8.90 -7.11 -9.57
C TYR A 74 -7.47 -6.90 -10.06
N ARG A 75 -6.95 -5.67 -9.98
CA ARG A 75 -5.69 -5.29 -10.63
C ARG A 75 -4.54 -5.13 -9.64
N VAL A 76 -4.74 -4.37 -8.57
CA VAL A 76 -3.63 -3.76 -7.81
C VAL A 76 -2.78 -4.76 -7.03
N HIS A 77 -3.33 -5.93 -6.69
CA HIS A 77 -2.62 -6.99 -5.98
C HIS A 77 -2.09 -8.11 -6.88
N THR A 78 -2.32 -8.03 -8.20
CA THR A 78 -2.00 -9.13 -9.13
C THR A 78 -0.49 -9.41 -9.16
N GLY A 79 -0.12 -10.63 -8.76
CA GLY A 79 1.26 -11.12 -8.78
C GLY A 79 2.17 -10.52 -7.71
N VAL A 80 1.64 -9.71 -6.78
CA VAL A 80 2.44 -9.06 -5.74
C VAL A 80 2.61 -9.99 -4.55
N ASN A 81 3.85 -10.17 -4.10
CA ASN A 81 4.16 -10.83 -2.83
C ASN A 81 4.43 -9.75 -1.78
N TYR A 82 3.55 -9.62 -0.80
CA TYR A 82 3.68 -8.65 0.29
C TYR A 82 4.30 -9.30 1.53
N ASP A 83 5.07 -8.54 2.30
CA ASP A 83 5.58 -8.98 3.61
C ASP A 83 4.45 -9.15 4.62
N LEU A 84 3.42 -8.29 4.54
CA LEU A 84 2.21 -8.36 5.35
C LEU A 84 0.96 -8.03 4.53
N MET A 85 -0.11 -8.77 4.78
CA MET A 85 -1.46 -8.45 4.27
C MET A 85 -2.36 -8.02 5.44
N VAL A 86 -3.06 -6.91 5.29
CA VAL A 86 -4.07 -6.44 6.26
C VAL A 86 -5.43 -6.33 5.60
N ASP A 87 -6.46 -6.85 6.28
CA ASP A 87 -7.84 -6.89 5.78
C ASP A 87 -8.74 -5.89 6.51
N THR A 88 -9.21 -4.89 5.77
CA THR A 88 -10.09 -3.81 6.26
C THR A 88 -11.59 -4.11 6.11
N THR A 89 -11.96 -5.31 5.69
CA THR A 89 -13.35 -5.79 5.68
C THR A 89 -13.87 -5.95 7.10
N HIS A 90 -13.05 -6.54 7.96
CA HIS A 90 -13.43 -6.92 9.33
C HIS A 90 -12.64 -6.16 10.41
N HIS A 91 -11.58 -5.46 10.04
CA HIS A 91 -10.75 -4.70 10.96
C HIS A 91 -10.84 -3.20 10.68
N THR A 92 -10.82 -2.43 11.77
CA THR A 92 -10.68 -0.98 11.71
C THR A 92 -9.28 -0.58 11.25
N ALA A 93 -9.14 0.66 10.75
CA ALA A 93 -7.85 1.22 10.37
C ALA A 93 -6.82 1.13 11.51
N THR A 94 -7.22 1.40 12.76
CA THR A 94 -6.34 1.30 13.94
C THR A 94 -5.87 -0.13 14.18
N GLN A 95 -6.76 -1.12 14.04
CA GLN A 95 -6.37 -2.53 14.19
C GLN A 95 -5.40 -2.97 13.10
N CYS A 96 -5.61 -2.55 11.84
CA CYS A 96 -4.66 -2.80 10.76
C CYS A 96 -3.31 -2.11 11.00
N ALA A 97 -3.31 -0.85 11.43
CA ALA A 97 -2.10 -0.10 11.76
C ALA A 97 -1.29 -0.79 12.89
N ASN A 98 -1.97 -1.30 13.92
CA ASN A 98 -1.30 -2.04 14.99
C ASN A 98 -0.61 -3.31 14.48
N LYS A 99 -1.27 -4.08 13.59
CA LYS A 99 -0.65 -5.26 12.95
C LYS A 99 0.60 -4.88 12.15
N ILE A 100 0.55 -3.76 11.42
CA ILE A 100 1.71 -3.23 10.68
C ILE A 100 2.84 -2.88 11.64
N VAL A 101 2.56 -2.15 12.73
CA VAL A 101 3.56 -1.78 13.74
C VAL A 101 4.20 -3.01 14.38
N GLU A 102 3.41 -4.03 14.73
CA GLU A 102 3.93 -5.29 15.28
C GLU A 102 4.87 -5.98 14.30
N HIS A 103 4.48 -6.07 13.03
CA HIS A 103 5.28 -6.68 11.98
C HIS A 103 6.61 -5.95 11.74
N ILE A 104 6.58 -4.61 11.63
CA ILE A 104 7.78 -3.79 11.42
C ILE A 104 8.75 -3.92 12.62
N LYS A 105 8.23 -4.00 13.86
CA LYS A 105 9.07 -4.26 15.05
C LYS A 105 9.78 -5.61 14.99
N HIS A 106 9.11 -6.66 14.51
CA HIS A 106 9.73 -7.98 14.33
C HIS A 106 10.87 -7.95 13.29
N LEU A 107 10.76 -7.12 12.26
CA LEU A 107 11.79 -6.95 11.24
C LEU A 107 12.96 -6.04 11.67
N SER A 108 12.92 -5.48 12.89
CA SER A 108 13.91 -4.51 13.38
C SER A 108 14.06 -3.27 12.49
N LEU A 109 12.96 -2.88 11.83
CA LEU A 109 12.89 -1.70 10.96
C LEU A 109 12.56 -0.40 11.73
N VAL A 110 12.46 -0.48 13.06
CA VAL A 110 12.17 0.64 13.98
C VAL A 110 13.23 0.76 15.06
#